data_AF-A0A6L7S289-F1
#
_entry.id   AF-A0A6L7S289-F1
#
_cell.length_a   1.000
_cell.length_b   1.000
_cell.length_c   1.000
_cell.angle_alpha   90.00
_cell.angle_beta   90.00
_cell.angle_gamma   90.00
#
_symmetry.space_group_name_H-M   'P 1'
#
loop_
_entity.id
_entity.type
_entity.pdbx_description
1 polymer ?
#
loop_
_entity_poly.entity_id
_entity_poly.type
_entity_poly.pdbx_seq_one_letter_code
_entity_poly.pdbx_strand_id
1 'polypeptide(L)'
;MKRRTFTSILAGLSVAAGLFGTAAAAQDMRIALVVKALGIGFFEAAAEGAEEAAAELGKVEVIYTGPTDTTAEGQIEVINSLIAQGVDAIAISANDPDALVP
;
A
#
# COMPACT_ATOMS: atom_id res chain seq x y z
N MET A 1 -34.36 -28.17 44.50
CA MET A 1 -32.92 -28.13 44.19
C MET A 1 -32.68 -27.98 42.68
N LYS A 2 -32.84 -26.80 42.05
CA LYS A 2 -32.55 -26.58 40.60
C LYS A 2 -32.21 -25.11 40.25
N ARG A 3 -31.36 -24.44 41.04
CA ARG A 3 -30.95 -23.04 40.79
C ARG A 3 -29.45 -22.82 40.64
N ARG A 4 -28.64 -23.87 40.74
CA ARG A 4 -27.16 -23.78 40.72
C ARG A 4 -26.51 -24.10 39.37
N THR A 5 -27.24 -24.68 38.42
CA THR A 5 -26.68 -25.15 37.15
C THR A 5 -26.70 -24.10 36.03
N PHE A 6 -27.44 -22.99 36.21
CA PHE A 6 -27.61 -21.96 35.17
C PHE A 6 -26.50 -20.90 35.19
N THR A 7 -25.86 -20.70 36.35
CA THR A 7 -24.83 -19.67 36.56
C THR A 7 -23.47 -20.08 35.99
N SER A 8 -23.21 -21.38 35.81
CA SER A 8 -21.94 -21.93 35.34
C SER A 8 -21.73 -21.82 33.82
N ILE A 9 -22.78 -21.57 33.03
CA ILE A 9 -22.69 -21.46 31.56
C ILE A 9 -22.25 -20.05 31.13
N LEU A 10 -22.64 -19.00 31.88
CA LEU A 10 -22.26 -17.62 31.54
C LEU A 10 -20.77 -17.31 31.80
N ALA A 11 -20.12 -17.99 32.75
CA ALA A 11 -18.70 -17.78 33.04
C ALA A 11 -17.75 -18.45 32.05
N GLY A 12 -18.22 -19.46 31.30
CA GLY A 12 -17.41 -20.14 30.27
C GLY A 12 -17.37 -19.41 28.93
N LEU A 13 -18.38 -18.57 28.64
CA LEU A 13 -18.51 -17.89 27.35
C LEU A 13 -17.61 -16.65 27.23
N SER A 14 -17.26 -16.01 28.34
CA SER A 14 -16.41 -14.82 28.37
C SER A 14 -14.92 -15.12 28.14
N VAL A 15 -14.46 -16.35 28.40
CA VAL A 15 -13.07 -16.77 28.15
C VAL A 15 -12.85 -17.17 26.69
N ALA A 16 -13.88 -17.62 25.97
CA ALA A 16 -13.79 -17.99 24.55
C ALA A 16 -13.72 -16.77 23.61
N ALA A 17 -14.22 -15.60 24.02
CA ALA A 17 -14.20 -14.39 23.22
C ALA A 17 -12.81 -13.72 23.12
N GLY A 18 -11.89 -14.01 24.05
CA GLY A 18 -10.53 -13.46 24.05
C GLY A 18 -9.55 -14.15 23.09
N LEU A 19 -9.92 -15.32 22.54
CA LEU A 19 -9.08 -16.09 21.61
C LEU A 19 -9.33 -15.75 20.14
N PHE A 20 -10.38 -14.99 19.83
CA PHE A 20 -10.57 -14.38 18.52
C PHE A 20 -9.84 -13.04 18.50
N GLY A 21 -8.51 -13.09 18.62
CA GLY A 21 -7.68 -11.97 18.24
C GLY A 21 -8.08 -11.56 16.83
N THR A 22 -8.41 -10.29 16.65
CA THR A 22 -8.64 -9.71 15.33
C THR A 22 -7.39 -9.96 14.50
N ALA A 23 -7.43 -10.96 13.62
CA ALA A 23 -6.43 -11.09 12.58
C ALA A 23 -6.45 -9.75 11.83
N ALA A 24 -5.38 -8.97 11.98
CA ALA A 24 -5.22 -7.73 11.25
C ALA A 24 -5.21 -8.11 9.76
N ALA A 25 -6.35 -7.97 9.09
CA ALA A 25 -6.43 -8.19 7.67
C ALA A 25 -5.58 -7.11 7.01
N ALA A 26 -4.52 -7.50 6.31
CA ALA A 26 -3.78 -6.58 5.44
C ALA A 26 -4.80 -5.87 4.53
N GLN A 27 -4.75 -4.54 4.51
CA GLN A 27 -5.59 -3.73 3.63
C GLN A 27 -5.00 -3.75 2.22
N ASP A 28 -5.84 -3.61 1.20
CA ASP A 28 -5.39 -3.43 -0.17
C ASP A 28 -4.68 -2.06 -0.26
N MET A 29 -3.44 -2.04 -0.73
CA MET A 29 -2.60 -0.84 -0.85
C MET A 29 -2.34 -0.51 -2.31
N ARG A 30 -2.43 0.76 -2.68
CA ARG A 30 -2.11 1.29 -4.01
C ARG A 30 -0.81 2.07 -3.91
N ILE A 31 0.26 1.54 -4.48
CA ILE A 31 1.61 2.13 -4.42
C ILE A 31 2.01 2.59 -5.82
N ALA A 32 2.26 3.88 -5.98
CA ALA A 32 2.75 4.42 -7.23
C ALA A 32 4.29 4.39 -7.29
N LEU A 33 4.84 3.79 -8.35
CA LEU A 33 6.25 3.86 -8.69
C LEU A 33 6.44 4.94 -9.75
N VAL A 34 6.97 6.10 -9.33
CA VAL A 34 7.19 7.28 -10.18
C VAL A 34 8.66 7.32 -10.61
N VAL A 35 8.91 7.11 -11.90
CA VAL A 35 10.27 7.11 -12.44
C VAL A 35 10.65 8.44 -13.07
N LYS A 36 11.93 8.58 -13.45
CA LYS A 36 12.46 9.82 -14.05
C LYS A 36 11.84 10.15 -15.40
N ALA A 37 11.70 9.13 -16.24
CA ALA A 37 11.00 9.18 -17.51
C ALA A 37 10.63 7.75 -17.95
N LEU A 38 9.50 7.62 -18.63
CA LEU A 38 9.04 6.35 -19.21
C LEU A 38 9.89 5.94 -20.44
N GLY A 39 9.91 4.64 -20.75
CA GLY A 39 10.59 4.11 -21.94
C GLY A 39 12.09 3.86 -21.78
N ILE A 40 12.63 4.01 -20.56
CA ILE A 40 14.01 3.67 -20.23
C ILE A 40 14.02 2.25 -19.65
N GLY A 41 14.70 1.31 -20.32
CA GLY A 41 14.68 -0.11 -19.93
C GLY A 41 15.12 -0.43 -18.49
N PHE A 42 15.94 0.44 -17.87
CA PHE A 42 16.27 0.33 -16.45
C PHE A 42 15.04 0.44 -15.54
N PHE A 43 14.13 1.38 -15.85
CA PHE A 43 12.92 1.60 -15.07
C PHE A 43 11.84 0.56 -15.36
N GLU A 44 11.80 0.01 -16.57
CA GLU A 44 10.96 -1.15 -16.89
C GLU A 44 11.35 -2.37 -16.05
N ALA A 45 12.66 -2.65 -15.94
CA ALA A 45 13.15 -3.73 -15.07
C ALA A 45 12.86 -3.48 -13.58
N ALA A 46 12.91 -2.21 -13.14
CA ALA A 46 12.52 -1.85 -11.78
C ALA A 46 11.01 -2.02 -11.54
N ALA A 47 10.18 -1.74 -12.55
CA ALA A 47 8.74 -1.97 -12.49
C ALA A 47 8.41 -3.47 -12.39
N GLU A 48 9.08 -4.31 -13.18
CA GLU A 48 8.95 -5.77 -13.10
C GLU A 48 9.26 -6.29 -11.68
N GLY A 49 10.38 -5.85 -11.08
CA GLY A 49 10.72 -6.21 -9.70
C GLY A 49 9.72 -5.68 -8.66
N ALA A 50 9.09 -4.53 -8.89
CA ALA A 50 8.05 -4.02 -8.02
C ALA A 50 6.75 -4.84 -8.12
N GLU A 51 6.38 -5.28 -9.32
CA GLU A 51 5.24 -6.17 -9.56
C GLU A 51 5.46 -7.55 -8.92
N GLU A 52 6.67 -8.11 -9.03
CA GLU A 52 7.05 -9.35 -8.34
C GLU A 52 6.89 -9.21 -6.82
N ALA A 53 7.42 -8.14 -6.23
CA ALA A 53 7.29 -7.89 -4.80
C ALA A 53 5.83 -7.69 -4.37
N ALA A 54 5.01 -7.01 -5.18
CA ALA A 54 3.59 -6.85 -4.91
C ALA A 54 2.83 -8.18 -4.95
N ALA A 55 3.20 -9.08 -5.87
CA ALA A 55 2.65 -10.43 -5.93
C ALA A 55 3.03 -11.27 -4.70
N GLU A 56 4.26 -11.15 -4.20
CA GLU A 56 4.71 -11.84 -2.97
C GLU A 56 4.02 -11.32 -1.71
N LEU A 57 3.87 -10.01 -1.57
CA LEU A 57 3.22 -9.38 -0.41
C LEU A 57 1.71 -9.66 -0.41
N GLY A 58 1.10 -9.70 -1.59
CA GLY A 58 -0.34 -9.78 -1.77
C GLY A 58 -1.04 -8.50 -1.33
N LYS A 59 -2.19 -8.19 -1.94
CA LYS A 59 -2.98 -6.99 -1.64
C LYS A 59 -2.23 -5.67 -1.88
N VAL A 60 -1.27 -5.67 -2.79
CA VAL A 60 -0.57 -4.46 -3.25
C VAL A 60 -0.83 -4.31 -4.75
N GLU A 61 -1.37 -3.16 -5.14
CA GLU A 61 -1.47 -2.71 -6.53
C GLU A 61 -0.31 -1.74 -6.80
N VAL A 62 0.53 -2.05 -7.80
CA VAL A 62 1.61 -1.16 -8.24
C VAL A 62 1.13 -0.34 -9.43
N ILE A 63 1.29 0.98 -9.34
CA ILE A 63 1.02 1.92 -10.43
C ILE A 63 2.36 2.42 -10.96
N TYR A 64 2.83 1.86 -12.06
CA TYR A 64 4.05 2.32 -12.73
C TYR A 64 3.75 3.53 -13.62
N THR A 65 4.39 4.66 -13.36
CA THR A 65 4.18 5.89 -14.13
C THR A 65 5.37 6.85 -14.04
N GLY A 66 5.34 7.93 -14.81
CA GLY A 66 6.37 8.94 -14.87
C GLY A 66 6.12 9.91 -16.03
N PRO A 67 6.86 11.02 -16.10
CA PRO A 67 6.80 11.91 -17.25
C PRO A 67 7.41 11.25 -18.50
N THR A 68 7.18 11.84 -19.68
CA THR A 68 7.84 11.42 -20.92
C THR A 68 9.27 11.95 -21.04
N ASP A 69 9.57 13.04 -20.32
CA ASP A 69 10.86 13.72 -20.31
C ASP A 69 11.36 13.91 -18.87
N THR A 70 12.67 14.08 -18.68
CA THR A 70 13.30 14.18 -17.35
C THR A 70 13.24 15.59 -16.75
N THR A 71 12.06 16.22 -16.73
CA THR A 71 11.84 17.55 -16.13
C THR A 71 11.25 17.43 -14.73
N ALA A 72 11.48 18.45 -13.90
CA ALA A 72 10.89 18.52 -12.57
C ALA A 72 9.38 18.80 -12.66
N GLU A 73 8.98 19.74 -13.51
CA GLU A 73 7.59 20.16 -13.70
C GLU A 73 6.71 18.99 -14.14
N GLY A 74 7.15 18.21 -15.13
CA GLY A 74 6.42 17.05 -15.60
C GLY A 74 6.26 15.99 -14.50
N GLN A 75 7.27 15.81 -13.66
CA GLN A 75 7.20 14.89 -12.53
C GLN A 75 6.26 15.39 -11.43
N ILE A 76 6.22 16.69 -11.16
CA ILE A 76 5.28 17.32 -10.21
C ILE A 76 3.83 17.10 -10.66
N GLU A 77 3.53 17.26 -11.95
CA GLU A 77 2.18 17.02 -12.48
C GLU A 77 1.73 15.57 -12.27
N VAL A 78 2.62 14.61 -12.53
CA VAL A 78 2.36 13.17 -12.29
C VAL A 78 2.09 12.92 -10.80
N ILE A 79 2.92 13.44 -9.90
CA ILE A 79 2.75 13.29 -8.45
C ILE A 79 1.41 13.87 -7.99
N ASN A 80 1.06 15.08 -8.43
CA ASN A 80 -0.21 15.72 -8.08
C ASN A 80 -1.42 14.90 -8.55
N SER A 81 -1.35 14.31 -9.74
CA SER A 81 -2.38 13.39 -10.24
C SER A 81 -2.52 12.16 -9.34
N LEU A 82 -1.41 11.58 -8.87
CA LEU A 82 -1.42 10.41 -7.99
C LEU A 82 -1.98 10.75 -6.60
N ILE A 83 -1.62 11.91 -6.05
CA ILE A 83 -2.19 12.42 -4.80
C ILE A 83 -3.71 12.60 -4.95
N ALA A 84 -4.17 13.19 -6.05
CA ALA A 84 -5.59 13.36 -6.33
C ALA A 84 -6.34 12.03 -6.50
N GLN A 85 -5.68 11.00 -7.04
CA GLN A 85 -6.20 9.64 -7.15
C GLN A 85 -6.22 8.87 -5.81
N GLY A 86 -5.68 9.44 -4.74
CA GLY A 86 -5.66 8.84 -3.41
C GLY A 86 -4.86 7.54 -3.35
N VAL A 87 -3.66 7.52 -3.94
CA VAL A 87 -2.72 6.40 -3.74
C VAL A 87 -2.20 6.41 -2.29
N ASP A 88 -1.95 5.23 -1.74
CA ASP A 88 -1.53 5.07 -0.35
C ASP A 88 -0.05 5.41 -0.16
N ALA A 89 0.76 5.22 -1.20
CA ALA A 89 2.19 5.56 -1.18
C ALA A 89 2.70 5.95 -2.58
N ILE A 90 3.74 6.79 -2.58
CA ILE A 90 4.51 7.16 -3.78
C ILE A 90 5.98 6.83 -3.52
N ALA A 91 6.54 5.92 -4.31
CA ALA A 91 7.96 5.63 -4.40
C ALA A 91 8.52 6.33 -5.64
N ILE A 92 9.47 7.26 -5.46
CA ILE A 92 9.89 8.16 -6.54
C ILE A 92 11.40 8.13 -6.81
N SER A 93 11.77 8.10 -8.09
CA SER A 93 13.11 8.46 -8.59
C SER A 93 13.10 9.91 -9.05
N ALA A 94 13.56 10.81 -8.19
CA ALA A 94 13.45 12.26 -8.39
C ALA A 94 14.29 12.79 -9.57
N ASN A 95 13.69 13.68 -10.36
CA ASN A 95 14.37 14.45 -11.42
C ASN A 95 15.13 15.66 -10.86
N ASP A 96 14.72 16.18 -9.70
CA ASP A 96 15.34 17.33 -9.04
C ASP A 96 15.43 17.08 -7.52
N PRO A 97 16.53 17.45 -6.85
CA PRO A 97 16.72 17.21 -5.42
C PRO A 97 15.79 18.03 -4.52
N ASP A 98 15.34 19.21 -4.96
CA ASP A 98 14.67 20.21 -4.12
C ASP A 98 13.24 20.50 -4.57
N ALA A 99 12.91 20.34 -5.85
CA ALA A 99 11.60 20.72 -6.39
C ALA A 99 10.44 19.81 -5.94
N LEU A 100 10.74 18.63 -5.41
CA LEU A 100 9.76 17.58 -5.10
C LEU A 100 9.54 17.36 -3.60
N VAL A 101 10.25 18.10 -2.76
CA VAL A 101 10.03 18.10 -1.31
C VAL A 101 8.88 19.05 -0.94
N PRO A 102 8.10 18.74 0.11
CA PRO A 102 6.99 19.58 0.57
C PRO A 102 7.38 20.99 1.04
#